data_AF-A0A2H1FG48-F1
#
_entry.id   AF-A0A2H1FG48-F1
#
_cell.length_a   1.000
_cell.length_b   1.000
_cell.length_c   1.000
_cell.angle_alpha   90.00
_cell.angle_beta   90.00
_cell.angle_gamma   90.00
#
_symmetry.space_group_name_H-M   'P 1'
#
loop_
_entity.id
_entity.type
_entity.pdbx_description
1 polymer ?
#
loop_
_entity_poly.entity_id
_entity_poly.type
_entity_poly.pdbx_seq_one_letter_code
_entity_poly.pdbx_strand_id
1 'polypeptide(L)'
;MNSGKKGQILQMAKNVSVELLEETRSLHDILETCKDVCKMIGISDENIWLDLEINGYLVRYKTRDELSKNLPPYRKTTWQFYDLYGNSINLSPELMGIFGKSIVYHSVKELESQDQIIVESKFLDGFNRFIAEHGMDQVSKSLRINEARIPKDEIKHILEGIKKKIQELLDMIISLLEIE
;
A
#
# COMPACT_ATOMS: atom_id res chain seq x y z
N MET A 1 15.75 -17.84 24.46
CA MET A 1 15.25 -18.72 23.39
C MET A 1 16.12 -19.97 23.32
N ASN A 2 15.60 -21.19 23.09
CA ASN A 2 16.45 -22.39 22.98
C ASN A 2 17.25 -22.34 21.65
N SER A 3 18.53 -22.74 21.65
CA SER A 3 19.44 -22.61 20.51
C SER A 3 18.91 -23.26 19.23
N GLY A 4 18.24 -24.41 19.35
CA GLY A 4 17.61 -25.10 18.21
C GLY A 4 16.46 -24.32 17.57
N LYS A 5 15.61 -23.65 18.37
CA LYS A 5 14.53 -22.80 17.84
C LYS A 5 15.09 -21.55 17.19
N LYS A 6 16.13 -20.97 17.79
CA LYS A 6 16.82 -19.81 17.26
C LYS A 6 17.43 -20.07 15.88
N GLY A 7 18.14 -21.19 15.72
CA GLY A 7 18.71 -21.59 14.43
C GLY A 7 17.66 -21.80 13.35
N GLN A 8 16.49 -22.38 13.71
CA GLN A 8 15.37 -22.54 12.77
C GLN A 8 14.81 -21.19 12.30
N ILE A 9 14.59 -20.25 13.22
CA ILE A 9 14.06 -18.91 12.88
C ILE A 9 15.07 -18.14 12.01
N LEU A 10 16.37 -18.20 12.35
CA LEU A 10 17.42 -17.57 11.56
C LEU A 10 17.47 -18.13 10.13
N GLN A 11 17.40 -19.46 9.99
CA GLN A 11 17.36 -20.08 8.67
C GLN A 11 16.11 -19.68 7.88
N MET A 12 14.96 -19.60 8.55
CA MET A 12 13.71 -19.14 7.93
C MET A 12 13.84 -17.69 7.42
N ALA A 13 14.36 -16.77 8.24
CA ALA A 13 14.58 -15.39 7.84
C ALA A 13 15.55 -15.26 6.65
N LYS A 14 16.64 -16.04 6.66
CA LYS A 14 17.61 -16.09 5.55
C LYS A 14 16.99 -16.62 4.26
N ASN A 15 16.22 -17.71 4.33
CA ASN A 15 15.55 -18.28 3.16
C ASN A 15 14.55 -17.28 2.57
N VAL A 16 13.71 -16.65 3.40
CA VAL A 16 12.74 -15.65 2.95
C VAL A 16 13.43 -14.43 2.33
N SER A 17 14.58 -14.01 2.86
CA SER A 17 15.40 -12.94 2.27
C SER A 17 15.87 -13.28 0.85
N VAL A 18 16.31 -14.52 0.63
CA VAL A 18 16.68 -15.00 -0.72
C VAL A 18 15.45 -15.09 -1.63
N GLU A 19 14.34 -15.67 -1.16
CA GLU A 19 13.08 -15.76 -1.92
C GLU A 19 12.55 -14.39 -2.34
N LEU A 20 12.70 -13.37 -1.48
CA LEU A 20 12.32 -11.99 -1.76
C LEU A 20 13.18 -11.37 -2.87
N LEU A 21 14.49 -11.60 -2.84
CA LEU A 21 15.44 -11.07 -3.83
C LEU A 21 15.32 -11.76 -5.19
N GLU A 22 15.09 -13.07 -5.19
CA GLU A 22 14.91 -13.87 -6.41
C GLU A 22 13.48 -13.82 -6.97
N GLU A 23 12.55 -13.20 -6.23
CA GLU A 23 11.13 -13.07 -6.59
C GLU A 23 10.44 -14.42 -6.86
N THR A 24 10.84 -15.47 -6.15
CA THR A 24 10.35 -16.84 -6.35
C THR A 24 9.02 -17.13 -5.65
N ARG A 25 8.57 -16.20 -4.80
CA ARG A 25 7.35 -16.30 -3.98
C ARG A 25 6.58 -14.99 -3.97
N SER A 26 5.26 -15.06 -3.81
CA SER A 26 4.42 -13.85 -3.70
C SER A 26 4.79 -13.03 -2.47
N LEU A 27 4.67 -11.71 -2.57
CA LEU A 27 4.93 -10.80 -1.45
C LEU A 27 3.93 -11.01 -0.33
N HIS A 28 2.68 -11.34 -0.64
CA HIS A 28 1.70 -11.70 0.36
C HIS A 28 2.17 -12.89 1.22
N ASP A 29 2.66 -13.97 0.61
CA ASP A 29 3.11 -15.14 1.36
C ASP A 29 4.41 -14.87 2.13
N ILE A 30 5.29 -14.03 1.58
CA ILE A 30 6.49 -13.55 2.29
C ILE A 30 6.08 -12.76 3.54
N LEU A 31 5.12 -11.84 3.42
CA LEU A 31 4.62 -11.04 4.56
C LEU A 31 4.02 -11.92 5.67
N GLU A 32 3.23 -12.93 5.33
CA GLU A 32 2.70 -13.89 6.31
C GLU A 32 3.83 -14.63 7.04
N THR A 33 4.88 -15.02 6.31
CA THR A 33 6.05 -15.67 6.92
C THR A 33 6.82 -14.70 7.83
N CYS A 34 7.01 -13.45 7.41
CA CYS A 34 7.63 -12.41 8.24
C CYS A 34 6.82 -12.17 9.52
N LYS A 35 5.49 -12.16 9.43
CA LYS A 35 4.60 -12.02 10.58
C LYS A 35 4.77 -13.18 11.57
N ASP A 36 4.84 -14.42 11.08
CA ASP A 36 5.11 -15.59 11.91
C ASP A 36 6.50 -15.51 12.57
N VAL A 37 7.52 -15.11 11.83
CA VAL A 37 8.88 -14.91 12.38
C VAL A 37 8.87 -13.84 13.49
N CYS A 38 8.24 -12.68 13.25
CA CYS A 38 8.08 -11.62 14.25
C CYS A 38 7.36 -12.12 15.51
N LYS A 39 6.39 -13.03 15.37
CA LYS A 39 5.69 -13.66 16.49
C LYS A 39 6.58 -14.62 17.27
N MET A 40 7.42 -15.41 16.58
CA MET A 40 8.32 -16.34 17.23
C MET A 40 9.41 -15.66 18.06
N ILE A 41 9.86 -14.47 17.64
CA ILE A 41 10.90 -13.69 18.35
C ILE A 41 10.32 -12.61 19.29
N GLY A 42 9.00 -12.43 19.30
CA GLY A 42 8.32 -11.54 20.26
C GLY A 42 8.29 -10.05 19.88
N ILE A 43 8.47 -9.69 18.60
CA ILE A 43 8.45 -8.30 18.11
C ILE A 43 7.20 -7.94 17.29
N SER A 44 6.13 -8.73 17.41
CA SER A 44 4.90 -8.53 16.61
C SER A 44 4.27 -7.15 16.82
N ASP A 45 4.24 -6.65 18.06
CA ASP A 45 3.60 -5.39 18.42
C ASP A 45 4.29 -4.17 17.78
N GLU A 46 5.59 -4.27 17.51
CA GLU A 46 6.37 -3.23 16.82
C GLU A 46 6.16 -3.29 15.29
N ASN A 47 5.61 -4.39 14.78
CA ASN A 47 5.51 -4.70 13.37
C ASN A 47 4.06 -4.85 12.86
N ILE A 48 3.11 -4.13 13.49
CA ILE A 48 1.68 -4.08 13.10
C ILE A 48 1.47 -3.69 11.63
N TRP A 49 2.45 -3.03 11.02
CA TRP A 49 2.40 -2.70 9.60
C TRP A 49 2.28 -3.95 8.71
N LEU A 50 2.82 -5.11 9.11
CA LEU A 50 2.69 -6.37 8.38
C LEU A 50 1.21 -6.76 8.20
N ASP A 51 0.42 -6.68 9.28
CA ASP A 51 -1.01 -6.96 9.24
C ASP A 51 -1.76 -6.01 8.32
N LEU A 52 -1.35 -4.75 8.25
CA LEU A 52 -1.96 -3.76 7.37
C LEU A 52 -1.61 -3.99 5.89
N GLU A 53 -0.38 -4.41 5.59
CA GLU A 53 0.01 -4.77 4.22
C GLU A 53 -0.73 -6.04 3.75
N ILE A 54 -0.92 -7.01 4.65
CA ILE A 54 -1.63 -8.28 4.38
C ILE A 54 -3.13 -8.06 4.16
N ASN A 55 -3.80 -7.32 5.05
CA ASN A 55 -5.27 -7.22 5.06
C ASN A 55 -5.80 -5.96 4.37
N GLY A 56 -4.92 -5.06 3.95
CA GLY A 56 -5.29 -3.73 3.48
C GLY A 56 -5.57 -2.76 4.63
N TYR A 57 -5.44 -1.48 4.33
CA TYR A 57 -5.47 -0.40 5.32
C TYR A 57 -6.89 -0.01 5.74
N LEU A 58 -7.90 -0.37 4.95
CA LEU A 58 -9.30 -0.10 5.28
C LEU A 58 -9.78 -0.85 6.50
N VAL A 59 -9.09 -1.88 6.97
CA VAL A 59 -9.46 -2.54 8.24
C VAL A 59 -9.35 -1.58 9.42
N ARG A 60 -8.40 -0.63 9.37
CA ARG A 60 -8.07 0.30 10.45
C ARG A 60 -8.43 1.76 10.15
N TYR A 61 -8.25 2.20 8.91
CA TYR A 61 -8.44 3.60 8.50
C TYR A 61 -9.61 3.69 7.53
N LYS A 62 -10.68 4.37 7.93
CA LYS A 62 -11.95 4.37 7.16
C LYS A 62 -12.11 5.60 6.30
N THR A 63 -11.43 6.68 6.65
CA THR A 63 -11.52 7.97 5.95
C THR A 63 -10.27 8.23 5.12
N ARG A 64 -10.43 9.03 4.05
CA ARG A 64 -9.31 9.48 3.22
C ARG A 64 -8.25 10.21 4.04
N ASP A 65 -8.67 11.03 5.00
CA ASP A 65 -7.74 11.83 5.80
C ASP A 65 -6.93 10.95 6.77
N GLU A 66 -7.54 9.92 7.36
CA GLU A 66 -6.82 8.92 8.15
C GLU A 66 -5.82 8.16 7.28
N LEU A 67 -6.24 7.71 6.09
CA LEU A 67 -5.38 7.04 5.13
C LEU A 67 -4.19 7.95 4.75
N SER A 68 -4.43 9.22 4.44
CA SER A 68 -3.40 10.19 4.04
C SER A 68 -2.33 10.38 5.12
N LYS A 69 -2.75 10.37 6.38
CA LYS A 69 -1.88 10.57 7.54
C LYS A 69 -1.09 9.31 7.89
N ASN A 70 -1.72 8.14 7.80
CA ASN A 70 -1.17 6.91 8.36
C ASN A 70 -0.49 5.99 7.34
N LEU A 71 -0.78 6.13 6.04
CA LEU A 71 -0.12 5.30 5.05
C LEU A 71 1.36 5.67 4.90
N PRO A 72 2.22 4.67 4.69
CA PRO A 72 3.64 4.90 4.47
C PRO A 72 3.88 5.67 3.16
N PRO A 73 5.00 6.39 3.02
CA PRO A 73 5.25 7.23 1.85
C PRO A 73 5.16 6.50 0.51
N TYR A 74 5.65 5.26 0.40
CA TYR A 74 5.57 4.46 -0.83
C TYR A 74 4.15 4.08 -1.25
N ARG A 75 3.15 4.21 -0.36
CA ARG A 75 1.72 3.99 -0.65
C ARG A 75 1.01 5.26 -1.15
N LYS A 76 1.72 6.39 -1.23
CA LYS A 76 1.18 7.68 -1.66
C LYS A 76 1.58 7.94 -3.11
N THR A 77 0.61 7.88 -4.00
CA THR A 77 0.80 8.05 -5.45
C THR A 77 -0.17 9.11 -5.98
N THR A 78 -0.37 9.22 -7.28
CA THR A 78 -1.41 10.05 -7.90
C THR A 78 -2.50 9.17 -8.54
N TRP A 79 -3.76 9.62 -8.45
CA TRP A 79 -4.87 8.97 -9.16
C TRP A 79 -4.95 9.49 -10.59
N GLN A 80 -5.28 8.60 -11.51
CA GLN A 80 -5.72 8.97 -12.86
C GLN A 80 -7.24 9.02 -12.87
N PHE A 81 -7.78 10.15 -13.31
CA PHE A 81 -9.22 10.43 -13.26
C PHE A 81 -9.85 10.31 -14.64
N TYR A 82 -11.05 9.77 -14.70
CA TYR A 82 -11.76 9.53 -15.95
C TYR A 82 -13.21 10.02 -15.89
N ASP A 83 -13.68 10.54 -17.02
CA ASP A 83 -15.10 10.90 -17.20
C ASP A 83 -15.95 9.66 -17.52
N LEU A 84 -17.26 9.87 -17.71
CA LEU A 84 -18.20 8.79 -18.04
C LEU A 84 -18.00 8.15 -19.41
N TYR A 85 -17.17 8.74 -20.28
CA TYR A 85 -16.82 8.23 -21.60
C TYR A 85 -15.42 7.57 -21.62
N GLY A 86 -14.71 7.56 -20.49
CA GLY A 86 -13.36 7.02 -20.36
C GLY A 86 -12.26 7.98 -20.81
N ASN A 87 -12.55 9.27 -21.02
CA ASN A 87 -11.52 10.26 -21.31
C ASN A 87 -10.78 10.62 -20.02
N SER A 88 -9.45 10.76 -20.12
CA SER A 88 -8.63 11.24 -19.01
C SER A 88 -8.99 12.69 -18.65
N ILE A 89 -9.22 12.92 -17.36
CA ILE A 89 -9.46 14.24 -16.77
C ILE A 89 -8.14 14.71 -16.16
N ASN A 90 -7.59 15.78 -16.71
CA ASN A 90 -6.46 16.48 -16.11
C ASN A 90 -6.97 17.51 -15.10
N LEU A 91 -6.75 17.24 -13.81
CA LEU A 91 -7.07 18.21 -12.76
C LEU A 91 -5.97 19.26 -12.63
N SER A 92 -6.34 20.46 -12.18
CA SER A 92 -5.37 21.50 -11.84
C SER A 92 -4.45 21.04 -10.70
N PRO A 93 -3.22 21.59 -10.58
CA PRO A 93 -2.29 21.23 -9.50
C PRO A 93 -2.89 21.40 -8.09
N GLU A 94 -3.74 22.40 -7.90
CA GLU A 94 -4.44 22.66 -6.63
C GLU A 94 -5.41 21.52 -6.28
N LEU A 95 -6.26 21.13 -7.23
CA LEU A 95 -7.19 20.01 -7.05
C LEU A 95 -6.45 18.68 -6.92
N MET A 96 -5.34 18.50 -7.65
CA MET A 96 -4.45 17.37 -7.46
C MET A 96 -3.82 17.34 -6.05
N GLY A 97 -3.48 18.49 -5.49
CA GLY A 97 -2.95 18.59 -4.13
C GLY A 97 -3.96 18.19 -3.05
N ILE A 98 -5.24 18.47 -3.28
CA ILE A 98 -6.34 18.22 -2.32
C ILE A 98 -6.93 16.81 -2.49
N PHE A 99 -7.08 16.35 -3.73
CA PHE A 99 -7.82 15.13 -4.08
C PHE A 99 -7.02 14.15 -4.94
N GLY A 100 -5.97 14.61 -5.61
CA GLY A 100 -5.13 13.80 -6.49
C GLY A 100 -4.03 13.02 -5.77
N LYS A 101 -3.85 13.18 -4.45
CA LYS A 101 -3.01 12.28 -3.66
C LYS A 101 -3.73 10.94 -3.48
N SER A 102 -3.37 9.99 -4.34
CA SER A 102 -3.77 8.60 -4.22
C SER A 102 -3.21 8.01 -2.94
N ILE A 103 -4.09 7.39 -2.17
CA ILE A 103 -3.68 6.58 -1.03
C ILE A 103 -4.09 5.16 -1.35
N VAL A 104 -3.11 4.28 -1.60
CA VAL A 104 -3.39 2.93 -2.04
C VAL A 104 -3.59 2.03 -0.84
N TYR A 105 -4.84 1.87 -0.44
CA TYR A 105 -5.23 1.15 0.78
C TYR A 105 -5.42 -0.37 0.60
N HIS A 106 -5.37 -0.87 -0.63
CA HIS A 106 -5.60 -2.28 -0.96
C HIS A 106 -4.52 -3.19 -0.36
N SER A 107 -4.86 -4.45 -0.10
CA SER A 107 -3.90 -5.46 0.36
C SER A 107 -2.82 -5.72 -0.69
N VAL A 108 -1.67 -6.25 -0.26
CA VAL A 108 -0.61 -6.69 -1.19
C VAL A 108 -1.12 -7.75 -2.16
N LYS A 109 -1.95 -8.68 -1.70
CA LYS A 109 -2.55 -9.70 -2.55
C LYS A 109 -3.37 -9.10 -3.69
N GLU A 110 -4.17 -8.07 -3.40
CA GLU A 110 -4.93 -7.36 -4.44
C GLU A 110 -3.99 -6.67 -5.44
N LEU A 111 -2.96 -5.99 -4.94
CA LEU A 111 -1.96 -5.29 -5.76
C LEU A 111 -1.21 -6.23 -6.72
N GLU A 112 -0.81 -7.42 -6.25
CA GLU A 112 -0.10 -8.40 -7.08
C GLU A 112 -0.98 -8.99 -8.19
N SER A 113 -2.31 -9.01 -7.97
CA SER A 113 -3.26 -9.67 -8.87
C SER A 113 -3.86 -8.77 -9.95
N GLN A 114 -3.66 -7.44 -9.86
CA GLN A 114 -4.36 -6.47 -10.70
C GLN A 114 -3.39 -5.58 -11.49
N ASP A 115 -3.66 -5.42 -12.78
CA ASP A 115 -2.94 -4.47 -13.64
C ASP A 115 -3.38 -3.01 -13.40
N GLN A 116 -4.55 -2.82 -12.81
CA GLN A 116 -5.08 -1.51 -12.43
C GLN A 116 -6.00 -1.69 -11.23
N ILE A 117 -6.00 -0.70 -10.34
CA ILE A 117 -6.92 -0.68 -9.20
C ILE A 117 -7.91 0.45 -9.38
N ILE A 118 -9.20 0.13 -9.29
CA ILE A 118 -10.28 1.11 -9.29
C ILE A 118 -10.48 1.62 -7.87
N VAL A 119 -10.50 2.94 -7.71
CA VAL A 119 -10.76 3.60 -6.44
C VAL A 119 -12.23 3.49 -6.09
N GLU A 120 -12.55 3.14 -4.85
CA GLU A 120 -13.94 3.09 -4.39
C GLU A 120 -14.65 4.44 -4.54
N SER A 121 -15.88 4.40 -5.07
CA SER A 121 -16.71 5.58 -5.35
C SER A 121 -16.88 6.51 -4.15
N LYS A 122 -16.93 5.96 -2.93
CA LYS A 122 -17.05 6.75 -1.69
C LYS A 122 -15.95 7.80 -1.53
N PHE A 123 -14.77 7.57 -2.10
CA PHE A 123 -13.67 8.53 -2.08
C PHE A 123 -13.77 9.58 -3.20
N LEU A 124 -14.54 9.29 -4.24
CA LEU A 124 -14.82 10.20 -5.36
C LEU A 124 -16.03 11.10 -5.05
N ASP A 125 -17.00 10.63 -4.27
CA ASP A 125 -18.20 11.39 -3.91
C ASP A 125 -17.87 12.73 -3.23
N GLY A 126 -16.85 12.74 -2.37
CA GLY A 126 -16.36 13.96 -1.73
C GLY A 126 -15.76 14.96 -2.72
N PHE A 127 -15.02 14.48 -3.72
CA PHE A 127 -14.50 15.31 -4.81
C PHE A 127 -15.64 15.90 -5.64
N ASN A 128 -16.54 15.04 -6.13
CA ASN A 128 -17.64 15.46 -7.01
C ASN A 128 -18.55 16.48 -6.31
N ARG A 129 -18.79 16.32 -5.01
CA ARG A 129 -19.54 17.30 -4.20
C ARG A 129 -18.80 18.63 -4.08
N PHE A 130 -17.51 18.60 -3.75
CA PHE A 130 -16.69 19.81 -3.62
C PHE A 130 -16.68 20.64 -4.91
N ILE A 131 -16.47 19.99 -6.06
CA ILE A 131 -16.44 20.63 -7.37
C ILE A 131 -17.80 21.21 -7.76
N ALA A 132 -18.89 20.49 -7.49
CA ALA A 132 -20.23 20.98 -7.76
C ALA A 132 -20.56 22.26 -6.97
N GLU A 133 -20.13 22.32 -5.71
CA GLU A 133 -20.40 23.44 -4.79
C GLU A 133 -19.46 24.63 -5.01
N HIS A 134 -18.17 24.39 -5.25
CA HIS A 134 -17.12 25.41 -5.22
C HIS A 134 -16.46 25.68 -6.58
N GLY A 135 -16.88 24.99 -7.65
CA GLY A 135 -16.36 25.22 -9.00
C GLY A 135 -16.54 26.68 -9.43
N MET A 136 -15.48 27.32 -9.92
CA MET A 136 -15.48 28.75 -10.23
C MET A 136 -16.19 29.10 -11.55
N ASP A 137 -16.38 28.12 -12.43
CA ASP A 137 -17.03 28.28 -13.73
C ASP A 137 -17.99 27.11 -14.02
N GLN A 138 -18.86 27.25 -15.03
CA GLN A 138 -19.84 26.22 -15.39
C GLN A 138 -19.21 24.91 -15.86
N VAL A 139 -18.04 24.97 -16.52
CA VAL A 139 -17.31 23.78 -17.00
C VAL A 139 -16.79 22.99 -15.80
N SER A 140 -16.14 23.66 -14.86
CA SER A 140 -15.68 23.13 -13.58
C SER A 140 -16.83 22.50 -12.79
N LYS A 141 -17.97 23.20 -12.63
CA LYS A 141 -19.15 22.66 -11.92
C LYS A 141 -19.79 21.45 -12.62
N SER A 142 -19.60 21.33 -13.93
CA SER A 142 -20.10 20.20 -14.73
C SER A 142 -19.14 19.01 -14.78
N LEU A 143 -17.88 19.18 -14.35
CA LEU A 143 -16.89 18.12 -14.32
C LEU A 143 -17.33 17.04 -13.33
N ARG A 144 -17.55 15.82 -13.83
CA ARG A 144 -17.83 14.66 -13.00
C ARG A 144 -16.76 13.62 -13.21
N ILE A 145 -16.05 13.31 -12.14
CA ILE A 145 -15.17 12.15 -12.10
C ILE A 145 -16.06 10.94 -11.92
N ASN A 146 -16.12 10.11 -12.96
CA ASN A 146 -16.87 8.87 -12.93
C ASN A 146 -16.01 7.76 -12.30
N GLU A 147 -14.70 7.82 -12.53
CA GLU A 147 -13.79 6.79 -12.07
C GLU A 147 -12.42 7.38 -11.78
N ALA A 148 -11.73 6.81 -10.80
CA ALA A 148 -10.31 7.02 -10.60
C ALA A 148 -9.60 5.67 -10.55
N ARG A 149 -8.40 5.62 -11.15
CA ARG A 149 -7.59 4.41 -11.22
C ARG A 149 -6.18 4.67 -10.71
N ILE A 150 -5.57 3.60 -10.21
CA ILE A 150 -4.14 3.52 -9.96
C ILE A 150 -3.54 2.66 -11.08
N PRO A 151 -2.64 3.21 -11.91
CA PRO A 151 -2.07 2.48 -13.04
C PRO A 151 -1.01 1.46 -12.58
N LYS A 152 -0.73 0.48 -13.45
CA LYS A 152 0.21 -0.62 -13.18
C LYS A 152 1.59 -0.16 -12.68
N ASP A 153 2.15 0.90 -13.25
CA ASP A 153 3.50 1.34 -12.88
C ASP A 153 3.55 1.92 -11.46
N GLU A 154 2.46 2.56 -11.00
CA GLU A 154 2.33 3.00 -9.61
C GLU A 154 2.15 1.81 -8.66
N ILE A 155 1.42 0.77 -9.09
CA ILE A 155 1.31 -0.49 -8.34
C ILE A 155 2.70 -1.13 -8.19
N LYS A 156 3.49 -1.21 -9.26
CA LYS A 156 4.86 -1.74 -9.21
C LYS A 156 5.73 -0.95 -8.22
N HIS A 157 5.68 0.38 -8.28
CA HIS A 157 6.44 1.23 -7.37
C HIS A 157 6.07 0.97 -5.89
N ILE A 158 4.78 0.77 -5.61
CA ILE A 158 4.31 0.39 -4.28
C ILE A 158 4.89 -0.96 -3.86
N LEU A 159 4.81 -1.97 -4.73
CA LEU A 159 5.32 -3.32 -4.44
C LEU A 159 6.85 -3.31 -4.20
N GLU A 160 7.61 -2.49 -4.93
CA GLU A 160 9.04 -2.25 -4.68
C GLU A 160 9.29 -1.60 -3.31
N GLY A 161 8.49 -0.61 -2.93
CA GLY A 161 8.56 -0.01 -1.60
C GLY A 161 8.31 -1.01 -0.47
N ILE A 162 7.36 -1.93 -0.67
CA ILE A 162 7.04 -3.00 0.26
C ILE A 162 8.19 -4.01 0.32
N LYS A 163 8.72 -4.45 -0.83
CA LYS A 163 9.92 -5.31 -0.91
C LYS A 163 11.07 -4.75 -0.09
N LYS A 164 11.39 -3.47 -0.30
CA LYS A 164 12.46 -2.79 0.44
C LYS A 164 12.23 -2.83 1.95
N LYS A 165 11.00 -2.55 2.40
CA LYS A 165 10.67 -2.56 3.83
C LYS A 165 10.71 -3.96 4.45
N ILE A 166 10.30 -4.98 3.70
CA ILE A 166 10.44 -6.38 4.12
C ILE A 166 11.93 -6.73 4.26
N GLN A 167 12.78 -6.32 3.31
CA GLN A 167 14.22 -6.55 3.39
C GLN A 167 14.81 -5.91 4.65
N GLU A 168 14.48 -4.64 4.93
CA GLU A 168 14.91 -3.94 6.14
C GLU A 168 14.50 -4.69 7.42
N LEU A 169 13.29 -5.27 7.45
CA LEU A 169 12.83 -6.10 8.56
C LEU A 169 13.63 -7.40 8.69
N LEU A 170 13.86 -8.10 7.58
CA LEU A 170 14.60 -9.37 7.58
C LEU A 170 16.05 -9.17 8.02
N ASP A 171 16.71 -8.11 7.54
CA ASP A 171 18.08 -7.77 7.92
C ASP A 171 18.19 -7.49 9.42
N MET A 172 17.22 -6.75 9.98
CA MET A 172 17.12 -6.52 11.42
C MET A 172 16.97 -7.83 12.19
N ILE A 173 16.05 -8.71 11.77
CA ILE A 173 15.80 -10.00 12.43
C ILE A 173 17.04 -10.89 12.38
N ILE A 174 17.70 -10.98 11.22
CA ILE A 174 18.92 -11.75 11.04
C ILE A 174 20.00 -11.22 11.99
N SER A 175 20.21 -9.91 12.04
CA SER A 175 21.19 -9.27 12.93
C SER A 175 20.91 -9.58 14.41
N LEU A 176 19.66 -9.43 14.87
CA LEU A 176 19.24 -9.76 16.23
C LEU A 176 19.55 -11.22 16.59
N LEU A 177 19.29 -12.14 15.65
CA LEU A 177 19.50 -13.58 15.85
C LEU A 177 20.97 -14.00 15.70
N GLU A 178 21.82 -13.23 15.03
CA GLU A 178 23.26 -13.53 14.92
C GLU A 178 24.05 -13.00 16.12
N ILE A 179 23.59 -11.93 16.76
CA ILE A 179 24.29 -11.27 17.88
C ILE A 179 24.00 -11.92 19.24
N GLU A 180 22.77 -12.37 19.49
CA GLU A 180 22.40 -13.07 20.75
C GLU A 180 22.87 -14.54 20.79
#